data_AF-A0A1B6BBI9-F1
#
_entry.id   AF-A0A1B6BBI9-F1
#
_cell.length_a   1.000
_cell.length_b   1.000
_cell.length_c   1.000
_cell.angle_alpha   90.00
_cell.angle_beta   90.00
_cell.angle_gamma   90.00
#
_symmetry.space_group_name_H-M   'P 1'
#
loop_
_entity.id
_entity.type
_entity.pdbx_description
1 polymer ?
#
loop_
_entity_poly.entity_id
_entity_poly.type
_entity_poly.pdbx_seq_one_letter_code
_entity_poly.pdbx_strand_id
1 'polypeptide(L)'
;MKIGLMVLGVFYGLIMLFTGALMFPQKRLGRLSSALMFVGGAVVIFAFVNKEMTLMMRALILGLGLISVHISAVMNGYKLYGKPLVKHHLIRACISVVLWVGCYGLY
;
A
#
# COMPACT_ATOMS: atom_id res chain seq x y z
N MET A 1 -1.34 -11.33 -15.87
CA MET A 1 -0.50 -10.34 -15.14
C MET A 1 0.98 -10.60 -15.40
N LYS A 2 1.75 -9.57 -15.78
CA LYS A 2 3.20 -9.67 -15.99
C LYS A 2 3.88 -10.02 -14.66
N ILE A 3 4.76 -11.02 -14.69
CA ILE A 3 5.45 -11.54 -13.50
C ILE A 3 6.15 -10.42 -12.70
N GLY A 4 6.75 -9.44 -13.39
CA GLY A 4 7.42 -8.31 -12.74
C GLY A 4 6.49 -7.40 -11.95
N LEU A 5 5.26 -7.14 -12.43
CA LEU A 5 4.28 -6.32 -11.70
C LEU A 5 3.76 -7.06 -10.47
N MET A 6 3.58 -8.38 -10.58
CA MET A 6 3.20 -9.22 -9.45
C MET A 6 4.25 -9.19 -8.35
N VAL A 7 5.52 -9.39 -8.71
CA VAL A 7 6.64 -9.33 -7.77
C VAL A 7 6.72 -7.96 -7.11
N LEU A 8 6.62 -6.87 -7.89
CA LEU A 8 6.64 -5.51 -7.36
C LEU A 8 5.47 -5.24 -6.39
N GLY A 9 4.26 -5.65 -6.76
CA GLY A 9 3.05 -5.45 -5.96
C GLY A 9 3.10 -6.23 -4.63
N VAL A 10 3.51 -7.49 -4.68
CA VAL A 10 3.68 -8.32 -3.48
C VAL A 10 4.79 -7.75 -2.59
N PHE A 11 5.93 -7.38 -3.15
CA PHE A 11 7.05 -6.80 -2.40
C PHE A 11 6.66 -5.47 -1.74
N TYR A 12 5.98 -4.59 -2.47
CA TYR A 12 5.46 -3.33 -1.94
C TYR A 12 4.45 -3.56 -0.80
N GLY A 13 3.52 -4.50 -0.98
CA GLY A 13 2.55 -4.88 0.05
C GLY A 13 3.22 -5.44 1.31
N LEU A 14 4.26 -6.28 1.15
CA LEU A 14 5.05 -6.81 2.27
C LEU A 14 5.76 -5.70 3.05
N ILE A 15 6.38 -4.73 2.37
CA ILE A 15 7.00 -3.57 3.04
C ILE A 15 5.96 -2.85 3.90
N MET A 16 4.75 -2.62 3.39
CA MET A 16 3.69 -1.94 4.15
C MET A 16 3.20 -2.77 5.34
N LEU A 17 3.04 -4.08 5.15
CA LEU A 17 2.67 -5.02 6.20
C LEU A 17 3.70 -5.03 7.33
N PHE A 18 4.99 -5.20 7.00
CA PHE A 18 6.07 -5.16 7.99
C PHE A 18 6.18 -3.80 8.67
N THR A 19 6.02 -2.70 7.94
CA THR A 19 6.07 -1.36 8.54
C THR A 19 4.92 -1.18 9.53
N GLY A 20 3.71 -1.62 9.20
CA GLY A 20 2.56 -1.58 10.11
C GLY A 20 2.77 -2.43 11.36
N ALA A 21 3.27 -3.66 11.19
CA ALA A 21 3.50 -4.62 12.26
C ALA A 21 4.65 -4.22 13.20
N LEU A 22 5.82 -3.88 12.67
CA LEU A 22 7.03 -3.60 13.46
C LEU A 22 6.94 -2.27 14.21
N MET A 23 6.24 -1.29 13.67
CA MET A 23 6.09 0.02 14.31
C MET A 23 4.92 0.08 15.31
N PHE A 24 4.04 -0.93 15.35
CA PHE A 24 2.95 -1.04 16.32
C PHE A 24 3.44 -1.16 17.78
N PRO A 25 4.32 -2.12 18.14
CA PRO A 25 4.80 -2.25 19.52
C PRO A 25 5.70 -1.07 19.96
N GLN A 26 6.37 -0.41 19.02
CA GLN A 26 7.27 0.71 19.31
C GLN A 26 6.53 2.02 19.61
N LYS A 27 5.19 2.07 19.50
CA LYS A 27 4.34 3.27 19.62
C LYS A 27 4.75 4.47 18.74
N ARG A 28 5.70 4.27 17.82
CA ARG A 28 6.16 5.29 16.87
C ARG A 28 5.01 5.70 15.95
N LEU A 29 4.27 4.71 15.44
CA LEU A 29 3.01 4.93 14.73
C LEU A 29 1.82 5.13 15.68
N GLY A 30 0.81 5.89 15.24
CA GLY A 30 -0.51 5.85 15.88
C GLY A 30 -1.15 4.48 15.62
N ARG A 31 -1.89 3.93 16.58
CA ARG A 31 -2.54 2.60 16.46
C ARG A 31 -3.36 2.48 15.17
N LEU A 32 -4.14 3.51 14.84
CA LEU A 32 -4.94 3.56 13.62
C LEU A 32 -4.07 3.60 12.35
N SER A 33 -2.99 4.39 12.35
CA SER A 33 -2.06 4.45 11.22
C SER A 33 -1.34 3.11 10.99
N SER A 34 -0.85 2.45 12.05
CA SER A 34 -0.30 1.09 11.96
C SER A 34 -1.29 0.09 11.38
N ALA A 35 -2.53 0.09 11.88
CA ALA A 35 -3.58 -0.82 11.42
C ALA A 35 -3.91 -0.59 9.93
N LEU A 36 -4.10 0.67 9.53
CA LEU A 36 -4.36 1.03 8.13
C LEU A 36 -3.20 0.62 7.21
N MET A 37 -1.94 0.80 7.64
CA MET A 37 -0.79 0.40 6.83
C MET A 37 -0.68 -1.12 6.71
N PHE A 38 -0.95 -1.85 7.80
CA PHE A 38 -0.94 -3.30 7.82
C PHE A 38 -2.03 -3.88 6.92
N VAL A 39 -3.28 -3.45 7.13
CA VAL A 39 -4.45 -3.89 6.34
C VAL A 39 -4.28 -3.47 4.89
N GLY A 40 -3.85 -2.24 4.62
CA GLY A 40 -3.59 -1.75 3.27
C GLY A 40 -2.54 -2.58 2.54
N GLY A 41 -1.44 -2.94 3.22
CA GLY A 41 -0.40 -3.83 2.69
C GLY A 41 -0.95 -5.22 2.36
N ALA A 42 -1.72 -5.82 3.27
CA ALA A 42 -2.35 -7.12 3.05
C ALA A 42 -3.34 -7.11 1.88
N VAL A 43 -4.15 -6.05 1.76
CA VAL A 43 -5.09 -5.85 0.66
C VAL A 43 -4.38 -5.71 -0.68
N VAL A 44 -3.25 -4.98 -0.74
CA VAL A 44 -2.41 -4.90 -1.94
C VAL A 44 -1.90 -6.30 -2.32
N ILE A 45 -1.34 -7.07 -1.37
CA ILE A 45 -0.87 -8.44 -1.65
C ILE A 45 -2.02 -9.30 -2.19
N PHE A 46 -3.18 -9.26 -1.55
CA PHE A 46 -4.35 -10.02 -1.97
C PHE A 46 -4.78 -9.69 -3.40
N ALA A 47 -4.77 -8.41 -3.77
CA ALA A 47 -5.08 -7.96 -5.12
C ALA A 47 -4.08 -8.47 -6.19
N PHE A 48 -2.86 -8.84 -5.82
CA PHE A 48 -1.86 -9.40 -6.73
C PHE A 48 -1.82 -10.94 -6.72
N VAL A 49 -2.13 -11.59 -5.60
CA VAL A 49 -2.07 -13.06 -5.48
C VAL A 49 -3.34 -13.73 -6.00
N ASN A 50 -4.50 -13.11 -5.82
CA ASN A 50 -5.76 -13.70 -6.27
C ASN A 50 -5.91 -13.59 -7.79
N LYS A 51 -5.91 -14.73 -8.49
CA LYS A 51 -6.00 -14.78 -9.97
C LYS A 51 -7.44 -14.77 -10.49
N GLU A 52 -8.41 -15.17 -9.68
CA GLU A 52 -9.82 -15.33 -10.06
C GLU A 52 -10.59 -14.00 -10.11
N MET A 53 -9.97 -12.89 -9.72
CA MET A 53 -10.62 -11.58 -9.69
C MET A 53 -10.76 -10.98 -11.09
N THR A 54 -11.94 -10.47 -11.40
CA THR A 54 -12.17 -9.61 -12.57
C THR A 54 -11.30 -8.35 -12.50
N LEU A 55 -11.04 -7.72 -13.66
CA LEU A 55 -10.27 -6.47 -13.73
C LEU A 55 -10.85 -5.39 -12.81
N MET A 56 -12.17 -5.19 -12.86
CA MET A 56 -12.84 -4.17 -12.06
C MET A 56 -12.69 -4.43 -10.56
N MET A 57 -12.91 -5.68 -10.12
CA MET A 57 -12.74 -6.04 -8.71
C MET A 57 -11.29 -5.87 -8.26
N ARG A 58 -10.32 -6.31 -9.08
CA ARG A 58 -8.90 -6.17 -8.77
C ARG A 58 -8.51 -4.70 -8.63
N ALA A 59 -8.94 -3.85 -9.56
CA ALA A 59 -8.72 -2.41 -9.48
C ALA A 59 -9.35 -1.84 -8.20
N LEU A 60 -10.62 -2.10 -7.93
CA LEU A 60 -11.27 -1.58 -6.71
C LEU A 60 -10.53 -2.00 -5.42
N ILE A 61 -10.19 -3.28 -5.27
CA ILE A 61 -9.47 -3.77 -4.08
C ILE A 61 -8.08 -3.16 -3.98
N LEU A 62 -7.32 -3.14 -5.08
CA LEU A 62 -6.01 -2.51 -5.10
C LEU A 62 -6.12 -1.03 -4.68
N GLY A 63 -7.19 -0.35 -5.08
CA GLY A 63 -7.39 1.08 -4.87
C GLY A 63 -7.65 1.36 -3.40
N LEU A 64 -8.51 0.57 -2.78
CA LEU A 64 -8.74 0.59 -1.34
C LEU A 64 -7.45 0.33 -0.56
N GLY A 65 -6.64 -0.64 -0.98
CA GLY A 65 -5.35 -0.92 -0.37
C GLY A 65 -4.38 0.25 -0.45
N LEU A 66 -4.21 0.84 -1.64
CA LEU A 66 -3.32 1.97 -1.88
C LEU A 66 -3.78 3.24 -1.13
N ILE A 67 -5.08 3.55 -1.15
CA ILE A 67 -5.66 4.70 -0.42
C ILE A 67 -5.42 4.54 1.08
N SER A 68 -5.66 3.35 1.64
CA SER A 68 -5.40 3.06 3.06
C SER A 68 -3.94 3.31 3.45
N VAL A 69 -2.99 2.85 2.61
CA VAL A 69 -1.56 3.09 2.81
C VAL A 69 -1.21 4.58 2.76
N HIS A 70 -1.82 5.35 1.85
CA HIS A 70 -1.59 6.80 1.76
C HIS A 70 -2.13 7.55 2.96
N ILE A 71 -3.37 7.28 3.37
CA ILE A 71 -3.97 7.88 4.58
C ILE A 71 -3.09 7.59 5.79
N SER A 72 -2.65 6.34 5.96
CA SER A 72 -1.76 5.96 7.04
C SER A 72 -0.43 6.74 7.01
N ALA A 73 0.16 6.91 5.83
CA ALA A 73 1.43 7.61 5.67
C ALA A 73 1.31 9.11 6.00
N VAL A 74 0.20 9.75 5.62
CA VAL A 74 -0.10 11.14 5.98
C VAL A 74 -0.21 11.27 7.50
N MET A 75 -1.03 10.43 8.13
CA MET A 75 -1.21 10.43 9.59
C MET A 75 0.11 10.21 10.33
N ASN A 76 0.94 9.29 9.84
CA ASN A 76 2.26 9.03 10.39
C ASN A 76 3.19 10.25 10.26
N GLY A 77 3.24 10.87 9.09
CA GLY A 77 4.05 12.07 8.85
C GLY A 77 3.72 13.19 9.83
N TYR A 78 2.44 13.49 9.99
CA TYR A 78 1.98 14.48 10.98
C TYR A 78 2.38 14.11 12.40
N LYS A 79 2.24 12.84 12.81
CA LYS A 79 2.58 12.40 14.17
C LYS A 79 4.07 12.50 14.47
N LEU A 80 4.94 12.16 13.51
CA LEU A 80 6.40 12.12 13.73
C LEU A 80 7.09 13.47 13.52
N TYR A 81 6.64 14.25 12.53
CA TYR A 81 7.38 15.44 12.07
C TYR A 81 6.53 16.72 12.11
N GLY A 82 5.26 16.65 12.55
CA GLY A 82 4.31 17.76 12.47
C GLY A 82 3.89 18.12 11.04
N LYS A 83 4.40 17.41 10.02
CA LYS A 83 4.13 17.64 8.60
C LYS A 83 4.26 16.36 7.78
N PRO A 84 3.58 16.25 6.62
CA PRO A 84 3.78 15.13 5.71
C PRO A 84 5.24 15.07 5.22
N LEU A 85 5.83 13.87 5.23
CA LEU A 85 7.17 13.67 4.69
C LEU A 85 7.10 13.53 3.16
N VAL A 86 7.03 14.67 2.48
CA VAL A 86 6.70 14.81 1.04
C VAL A 86 7.53 13.88 0.14
N LYS A 87 8.84 13.74 0.41
CA LYS A 87 9.73 12.87 -0.37
C LYS A 87 9.27 11.41 -0.38
N HIS A 88 8.96 10.84 0.78
CA HIS A 88 8.48 9.46 0.87
C HIS A 88 7.05 9.30 0.34
N HIS A 89 6.25 10.35 0.44
CA HIS A 89 4.89 10.34 -0.07
C HIS A 89 4.88 10.33 -1.60
N LEU A 90 5.76 11.11 -2.23
CA LEU A 90 5.94 11.12 -3.69
C LEU A 90 6.41 9.75 -4.21
N ILE A 91 7.40 9.13 -3.56
CA ILE A 91 7.87 7.79 -3.94
C ILE A 91 6.73 6.76 -3.85
N ARG A 92 5.93 6.78 -2.76
CA ARG A 92 4.75 5.91 -2.65
C ARG A 92 3.73 6.20 -3.75
N ALA A 93 3.46 7.47 -4.04
CA ALA A 93 2.51 7.85 -5.09
C ALA A 93 2.96 7.33 -6.46
N CYS A 94 4.24 7.47 -6.81
CA CYS A 94 4.80 6.91 -8.04
C CYS A 94 4.61 5.39 -8.10
N ILE A 95 4.94 4.65 -7.02
CA ILE A 95 4.75 3.19 -6.97
C ILE A 95 3.26 2.83 -7.09
N SER A 96 2.37 3.53 -6.36
CA SER A 96 0.92 3.35 -6.45
C SER A 96 0.40 3.52 -7.87
N VAL A 97 0.85 4.55 -8.58
CA VAL A 97 0.44 4.82 -9.98
C VAL A 97 0.93 3.71 -10.89
N VAL A 98 2.18 3.26 -10.75
CA VAL A 98 2.72 2.14 -11.55
C VAL A 98 1.94 0.86 -11.31
N LEU A 99 1.61 0.54 -10.06
CA LEU A 99 0.78 -0.63 -9.73
C LEU A 99 -0.65 -0.49 -10.26
N TRP A 100 -1.23 0.70 -10.15
CA TRP A 100 -2.59 0.99 -10.61
C TRP A 100 -2.72 0.87 -12.13
N VAL A 101 -1.92 1.64 -12.88
CA VAL A 101 -1.93 1.63 -14.35
C VAL A 101 -1.49 0.27 -14.88
N GLY A 102 -0.46 -0.33 -14.26
CA GLY A 102 0.01 -1.66 -14.61
C GLY A 102 -1.07 -2.73 -14.48
N CYS A 103 -2.03 -2.56 -13.56
CA CYS A 103 -3.16 -3.47 -13.42
C CYS A 103 -4.09 -3.48 -14.65
N TYR A 104 -4.23 -2.36 -15.35
CA TYR A 104 -5.07 -2.23 -16.55
C TYR A 104 -4.37 -2.69 -17.83
N GLY A 105 -3.05 -2.51 -17.95
CA GLY A 105 -2.26 -2.97 -19.10
C GLY A 105 -2.05 -4.49 -19.19
N LEU A 106 -2.94 -5.27 -18.58
CA LEU A 106 -2.84 -6.72 -18.39
C LEU A 106 -4.10 -7.50 -18.80
N TYR A 107 -5.05 -6.81 -19.42
CA TYR A 107 -6.15 -7.39 -20.20
C TYR A 107 -5.97 -7.02 -21.66
#